data_AF-A0A822A8S6-F1
#
_entry.id   AF-A0A822A8S6-F1
#
_cell.length_a   1.000
_cell.length_b   1.000
_cell.length_c   1.000
_cell.angle_alpha   90.00
_cell.angle_beta   90.00
_cell.angle_gamma   90.00
#
_symmetry.space_group_name_H-M   'P 1'
#
loop_
_entity.id
_entity.type
_entity.pdbx_description
1 polymer ?
#
loop_
_entity_poly.entity_id
_entity_poly.type
_entity_poly.pdbx_seq_one_letter_code
_entity_poly.pdbx_strand_id
1 'polypeptide(L)'
;MATSSNAEHKRLCEDEARTANWKRWGPYLAERQWGTVREDYSENGDCWNYFSHDQSRSRAYRWGEDGLLGFTDRECRLCFALSLWNEKDPILKERLFGLTGPEGNHGEDVKELYYYLDSSPTHSYFKSLYKYPQNEYPYKQLIEENRRRSKHEHEYEILDTKMFDNNQYFDIFAEYAKNSPDDILIRITIENRSSNDAPLHIIPTLFFRNTWSWGCKHEGCTMRPKIEQKQGENFLRTKHDTLEPFLFDINPDENGQMPELLFTENETNFKRLYNTDNYSPYVKDAFHEYIINKEKNLVNPKQRGTKVGLYYRFNIKAKSSTRIRLRLYRLLDNEQIFNKLNFNDIDQIFEKTNIVRQGYAGLLHTKQFYHYIIEDWIEGDPDIYQSSEIRQINARNKDWLHFFSDFIAAEYVSVEVS
;
A
#
# COMPACT_ATOMS: atom_id res chain seq x y z
N MET A 1 3.00 -34.74 -27.64
CA MET A 1 2.85 -35.01 -26.20
C MET A 1 2.06 -33.85 -25.62
N ALA A 2 0.84 -34.10 -25.15
CA ALA A 2 0.00 -33.06 -24.55
C ALA A 2 0.65 -32.64 -23.22
N THR A 3 1.24 -31.43 -23.19
CA THR A 3 1.67 -30.79 -21.95
C THR A 3 0.46 -30.72 -21.03
N SER A 4 0.52 -31.37 -19.86
CA SER A 4 -0.54 -31.21 -18.86
C SER A 4 -0.68 -29.73 -18.55
N SER A 5 -1.80 -29.13 -18.94
CA SER A 5 -2.12 -27.74 -18.63
C SER A 5 -2.14 -27.58 -17.11
N ASN A 6 -1.08 -27.00 -16.54
CA ASN A 6 -1.05 -26.57 -15.14
C ASN A 6 -2.17 -25.53 -14.94
N ALA A 7 -2.81 -25.50 -13.77
CA ALA A 7 -3.83 -24.52 -13.39
C ALA A 7 -3.50 -23.07 -13.82
N GLU A 8 -2.23 -22.65 -13.73
CA GLU A 8 -1.82 -21.31 -14.18
C GLU A 8 -1.96 -21.10 -15.69
N HIS A 9 -1.66 -22.12 -16.51
CA HIS A 9 -1.84 -22.04 -17.96
C HIS A 9 -3.33 -21.91 -18.32
N LYS A 10 -4.21 -22.63 -17.63
CA LYS A 10 -5.66 -22.48 -17.78
C LYS A 10 -6.11 -21.04 -17.47
N ARG A 11 -5.64 -20.45 -16.36
CA ARG A 11 -5.97 -19.07 -15.98
C ARG A 11 -5.49 -18.05 -17.03
N LEU A 12 -4.30 -18.27 -17.61
CA LEU A 12 -3.79 -17.44 -18.69
C LEU A 12 -4.66 -17.51 -19.95
N CYS A 13 -5.11 -18.72 -20.33
CA CYS A 13 -6.05 -18.87 -21.45
C CYS A 13 -7.40 -18.21 -21.18
N GLU A 14 -7.92 -18.31 -19.95
CA GLU A 14 -9.19 -17.65 -19.57
C GLU A 14 -9.07 -16.11 -19.58
N ASP A 15 -7.92 -15.57 -19.16
CA ASP A 15 -7.61 -14.14 -19.19
C ASP A 15 -7.48 -13.64 -20.65
N GLU A 16 -6.77 -14.38 -21.50
CA GLU A 16 -6.63 -14.08 -22.93
C GLU A 16 -7.98 -14.15 -23.67
N ALA A 17 -8.80 -15.15 -23.36
CA ALA A 17 -10.15 -15.30 -23.89
C ALA A 17 -11.17 -14.33 -23.27
N ARG A 18 -10.77 -13.54 -22.26
CA ARG A 18 -11.64 -12.63 -21.49
C ARG A 18 -12.85 -13.29 -20.85
N THR A 19 -12.74 -14.57 -20.49
CA THR A 19 -13.79 -15.31 -19.78
C THR A 19 -13.67 -15.18 -18.26
N ALA A 20 -12.47 -14.86 -17.75
CA ALA A 20 -12.20 -14.58 -16.35
C ALA A 20 -11.11 -13.50 -16.21
N ASN A 21 -11.34 -12.48 -15.39
CA ASN A 21 -10.43 -11.34 -15.24
C ASN A 21 -9.38 -11.59 -14.14
N TRP A 22 -8.53 -12.60 -14.32
CA TRP A 22 -7.57 -13.00 -13.29
C TRP A 22 -6.57 -11.88 -12.95
N LYS A 23 -6.18 -11.05 -13.92
CA LYS A 23 -5.27 -9.91 -13.71
C LYS A 23 -5.97 -8.64 -13.23
N ARG A 24 -7.23 -8.72 -12.78
CA ARG A 24 -7.93 -7.56 -12.20
C ARG A 24 -7.22 -7.05 -10.96
N TRP A 25 -6.83 -7.96 -10.07
CA TRP A 25 -6.18 -7.64 -8.81
C TRP A 25 -4.73 -8.08 -8.83
N GLY A 26 -3.83 -7.30 -8.25
CA GLY A 26 -2.42 -7.67 -8.18
C GLY A 26 -1.62 -6.68 -7.34
N PRO A 27 -0.31 -6.92 -7.19
CA PRO A 27 0.61 -6.03 -6.50
C PRO A 27 0.89 -4.75 -7.32
N TYR A 28 -0.19 -4.09 -7.77
CA TYR A 28 -0.15 -2.89 -8.61
C TYR A 28 -0.01 -1.60 -7.80
N LEU A 29 -0.08 -1.71 -6.48
CA LEU A 29 0.10 -0.58 -5.56
C LEU A 29 1.60 -0.34 -5.38
N ALA A 30 2.04 0.91 -5.51
CA ALA A 30 3.43 1.24 -5.27
C ALA A 30 3.77 1.07 -3.79
N GLU A 31 4.97 0.61 -3.48
CA GLU A 31 5.46 0.57 -2.09
C GLU A 31 5.91 1.96 -1.59
N ARG A 32 6.08 2.89 -2.54
CA ARG A 32 6.51 4.28 -2.34
C ARG A 32 6.11 5.14 -3.55
N GLN A 33 5.44 6.28 -3.31
CA GLN A 33 5.07 7.23 -4.38
C GLN A 33 5.45 8.70 -4.08
N TRP A 34 6.05 8.98 -2.92
CA TRP A 34 6.56 10.30 -2.58
C TRP A 34 7.87 10.65 -3.32
N GLY A 35 8.13 11.94 -3.51
CA GLY A 35 9.32 12.43 -4.21
C GLY A 35 9.30 12.20 -5.73
N THR A 36 8.13 12.02 -6.34
CA THR A 36 7.98 11.68 -7.76
C THR A 36 7.61 12.90 -8.61
N VAL A 37 7.99 12.87 -9.89
CA VAL A 37 7.67 13.95 -10.86
C VAL A 37 6.15 14.15 -10.98
N ARG A 38 5.36 13.07 -10.94
CA ARG A 38 3.90 13.12 -11.09
C ARG A 38 3.24 13.90 -9.95
N GLU A 39 3.83 13.87 -8.77
CA GLU A 39 3.29 14.52 -7.57
C GLU A 39 3.92 15.90 -7.29
N ASP A 40 4.80 16.37 -8.18
CA ASP A 40 5.49 17.65 -8.05
C ASP A 40 4.68 18.81 -8.61
N TYR A 41 4.35 19.79 -7.76
CA TYR A 41 3.72 21.06 -8.13
C TYR A 41 4.56 22.29 -7.74
N SER A 42 5.86 22.10 -7.47
CA SER A 42 6.78 23.19 -7.15
C SER A 42 7.04 24.10 -8.35
N GLU A 43 7.30 25.39 -8.09
CA GLU A 43 7.54 26.39 -9.15
C GLU A 43 8.82 26.11 -9.96
N ASN A 44 9.79 25.44 -9.34
CA ASN A 44 11.12 25.19 -9.88
C ASN A 44 11.34 23.73 -10.34
N GLY A 45 10.34 22.85 -10.22
CA GLY A 45 10.46 21.44 -10.59
C GLY A 45 11.27 20.59 -9.60
N ASP A 46 11.31 20.99 -8.32
CA ASP A 46 11.94 20.23 -7.23
C ASP A 46 11.03 19.08 -6.75
N CYS A 47 10.91 18.06 -7.59
CA CYS A 47 10.06 16.90 -7.31
C CYS A 47 10.47 16.10 -6.07
N TRP A 48 11.76 16.18 -5.70
CA TRP A 48 12.33 15.44 -4.59
C TRP A 48 11.88 16.00 -3.23
N ASN A 49 11.87 17.33 -3.08
CA ASN A 49 11.54 17.95 -1.81
C ASN A 49 10.08 18.41 -1.70
N TYR A 50 9.39 18.61 -2.83
CA TYR A 50 8.04 19.16 -2.83
C TYR A 50 7.02 18.26 -2.10
N PHE A 51 7.02 16.96 -2.41
CA PHE A 51 6.17 15.98 -1.76
C PHE A 51 7.04 14.92 -1.06
N SER A 52 7.49 15.27 0.14
CA SER A 52 8.41 14.46 0.94
C SER A 52 7.77 13.21 1.57
N HIS A 53 8.63 12.30 2.05
CA HIS A 53 8.21 11.17 2.87
C HIS A 53 7.39 11.61 4.10
N ASP A 54 7.70 12.73 4.75
CA ASP A 54 6.90 13.18 5.90
C ASP A 54 5.46 13.54 5.50
N GLN A 55 5.31 14.28 4.39
CA GLN A 55 4.01 14.68 3.87
C GLN A 55 3.16 13.49 3.40
N SER A 56 3.77 12.40 2.91
CA SER A 56 3.08 11.20 2.40
C SER A 56 2.05 10.60 3.35
N ARG A 57 2.28 10.77 4.66
CA ARG A 57 1.37 10.28 5.72
C ARG A 57 0.06 11.07 5.75
N SER A 58 0.12 12.35 5.38
CA SER A 58 -0.94 13.32 5.61
C SER A 58 -1.51 13.91 4.33
N ARG A 59 -0.88 13.71 3.17
CA ARG A 59 -1.30 14.22 1.86
C ARG A 59 -1.86 13.08 0.99
N ALA A 60 -3.05 13.27 0.44
CA ALA A 60 -3.62 12.35 -0.54
C ALA A 60 -2.85 12.44 -1.87
N TYR A 61 -2.64 11.30 -2.52
CA TYR A 61 -2.00 11.22 -3.83
C TYR A 61 -3.02 11.51 -4.92
N ARG A 62 -2.60 12.19 -5.99
CA ARG A 62 -3.48 12.46 -7.14
C ARG A 62 -3.35 11.37 -8.20
N TRP A 63 -2.14 10.93 -8.49
CA TRP A 63 -1.82 10.11 -9.67
C TRP A 63 -1.68 8.61 -9.37
N GLY A 64 -2.02 8.18 -8.16
CA GLY A 64 -1.91 6.79 -7.71
C GLY A 64 -2.11 6.71 -6.20
N GLU A 65 -1.53 5.70 -5.57
CA GLU A 65 -1.45 5.54 -4.12
C GLU A 65 -0.19 4.70 -3.80
N ASP A 66 0.24 4.76 -2.54
CA ASP A 66 1.23 3.83 -2.03
C ASP A 66 0.75 3.06 -0.79
N GLY A 67 1.43 1.96 -0.50
CA GLY A 67 1.17 1.18 0.69
C GLY A 67 2.05 -0.06 0.82
N LEU A 68 2.52 -0.30 2.04
CA LEU A 68 3.44 -1.38 2.38
C LEU A 68 2.82 -2.76 2.13
N LEU A 69 3.49 -3.58 1.33
CA LEU A 69 3.12 -4.95 0.95
C LEU A 69 1.69 -5.05 0.39
N GLY A 70 1.25 -4.01 -0.32
CA GLY A 70 -0.14 -3.86 -0.71
C GLY A 70 -0.53 -4.51 -2.04
N PHE A 71 -1.83 -4.44 -2.33
CA PHE A 71 -2.39 -4.78 -3.64
C PHE A 71 -3.57 -3.87 -3.97
N THR A 72 -3.90 -3.78 -5.24
CA THR A 72 -5.06 -3.02 -5.71
C THR A 72 -5.65 -3.64 -6.96
N ASP A 73 -6.84 -3.18 -7.36
CA ASP A 73 -7.35 -3.48 -8.68
C ASP A 73 -6.55 -2.71 -9.75
N ARG A 74 -6.58 -3.17 -10.99
CA ARG A 74 -5.74 -2.64 -12.08
C ARG A 74 -5.93 -1.16 -12.41
N GLU A 75 -7.00 -0.54 -11.90
CA GLU A 75 -7.30 0.90 -12.04
C GLU A 75 -7.01 1.69 -10.73
N CYS A 76 -6.36 1.05 -9.75
CA CYS A 76 -5.98 1.63 -8.46
C CYS A 76 -7.15 2.31 -7.74
N ARG A 77 -8.34 1.71 -7.77
CA ARG A 77 -9.54 2.28 -7.13
C ARG A 77 -9.62 1.85 -5.68
N LEU A 78 -9.60 0.55 -5.41
CA LEU A 78 -9.63 -0.02 -4.07
C LEU A 78 -8.28 -0.63 -3.74
N CYS A 79 -7.63 -0.12 -2.69
CA CYS A 79 -6.31 -0.48 -2.27
C CYS A 79 -6.35 -1.20 -0.92
N PHE A 80 -5.45 -2.15 -0.74
CA PHE A 80 -5.16 -2.77 0.55
C PHE A 80 -3.66 -2.69 0.82
N ALA A 81 -3.29 -2.32 2.05
CA ALA A 81 -1.90 -2.24 2.48
C ALA A 81 -1.76 -2.48 3.99
N LEU A 82 -0.52 -2.63 4.46
CA LEU A 82 -0.22 -2.79 5.87
C LEU A 82 0.30 -1.48 6.48
N SER A 83 0.00 -1.27 7.76
CA SER A 83 0.70 -0.30 8.59
C SER A 83 1.21 -0.98 9.86
N LEU A 84 2.42 -0.65 10.29
CA LEU A 84 3.08 -1.29 11.43
C LEU A 84 3.53 -0.26 12.46
N TRP A 85 3.55 -0.65 13.73
CA TRP A 85 4.15 0.13 14.80
C TRP A 85 4.70 -0.75 15.93
N ASN A 86 5.96 -0.57 16.27
CA ASN A 86 6.70 -1.32 17.30
C ASN A 86 6.68 -0.64 18.68
N GLU A 87 5.78 0.32 18.90
CA GLU A 87 5.69 1.20 20.08
C GLU A 87 6.84 2.20 20.29
N LYS A 88 7.86 2.18 19.43
CA LYS A 88 9.06 3.02 19.52
C LYS A 88 9.22 3.96 18.34
N ASP A 89 8.79 3.53 17.15
CA ASP A 89 8.88 4.36 15.95
C ASP A 89 8.06 5.65 16.15
N PRO A 90 8.59 6.79 15.70
CA PRO A 90 7.88 8.07 15.79
C PRO A 90 6.70 8.14 14.83
N ILE A 91 6.59 7.20 13.88
CA ILE A 91 5.61 7.18 12.81
C ILE A 91 5.04 5.77 12.62
N LEU A 92 3.84 5.68 12.03
CA LEU A 92 3.35 4.40 11.52
C LEU A 92 4.15 4.05 10.26
N LYS A 93 4.69 2.83 10.18
CA LYS A 93 5.34 2.33 8.97
C LYS A 93 4.27 1.89 7.97
N GLU A 94 3.88 2.80 7.08
CA GLU A 94 2.85 2.57 6.05
C GLU A 94 3.41 2.31 4.65
N ARG A 95 4.71 2.56 4.45
CA ARG A 95 5.39 2.54 3.15
C ARG A 95 6.90 2.39 3.35
N LEU A 96 7.62 2.06 2.29
CA LEU A 96 9.09 1.96 2.37
C LEU A 96 9.71 3.34 2.52
N PHE A 97 10.68 3.45 3.45
CA PHE A 97 11.52 4.62 3.58
C PHE A 97 12.73 4.55 2.65
N GLY A 98 13.15 5.71 2.17
CA GLY A 98 14.33 5.86 1.34
C GLY A 98 14.84 7.29 1.38
N LEU A 99 15.91 7.52 0.64
CA LEU A 99 16.51 8.81 0.41
C LEU A 99 16.05 9.35 -0.93
N THR A 100 15.79 10.66 -0.99
CA THR A 100 15.65 11.36 -2.27
C THR A 100 17.01 11.47 -2.97
N GLY A 101 17.00 11.80 -4.27
CA GLY A 101 18.22 12.02 -5.05
C GLY A 101 19.27 12.95 -4.38
N PRO A 102 18.87 14.11 -3.80
CA PRO A 102 19.80 14.98 -3.08
C PRO A 102 20.28 14.45 -1.72
N GLU A 103 19.64 13.43 -1.16
CA GLU A 103 19.97 12.88 0.16
C GLU A 103 20.92 11.69 0.10
N GLY A 104 20.90 10.91 -0.99
CA GLY A 104 21.85 9.82 -1.23
C GLY A 104 23.10 10.28 -1.99
N ASN A 105 24.24 9.67 -1.68
CA ASN A 105 25.51 9.91 -2.37
C ASN A 105 25.53 9.34 -3.80
N HIS A 106 24.71 8.32 -4.09
CA HIS A 106 24.50 7.75 -5.43
C HIS A 106 23.08 7.93 -5.99
N GLY A 107 22.25 8.73 -5.31
CA GLY A 107 20.91 9.12 -5.78
C GLY A 107 19.81 8.63 -4.86
N GLU A 108 18.67 8.31 -5.46
CA GLU A 108 17.49 7.80 -4.76
C GLU A 108 17.71 6.35 -4.33
N ASP A 109 17.40 6.04 -3.08
CA ASP A 109 17.84 4.80 -2.47
C ASP A 109 16.90 4.33 -1.35
N VAL A 110 16.42 3.09 -1.41
CA VAL A 110 15.48 2.54 -0.43
C VAL A 110 16.25 1.88 0.71
N LYS A 111 16.04 2.36 1.93
CA LYS A 111 16.83 1.94 3.10
C LYS A 111 16.20 0.80 3.90
N GLU A 112 15.41 -0.05 3.24
CA GLU A 112 14.55 -1.05 3.88
C GLU A 112 14.93 -2.46 3.44
N LEU A 113 14.67 -3.46 4.27
CA LEU A 113 14.86 -4.86 3.89
C LEU A 113 13.52 -5.51 3.52
N TYR A 114 13.28 -5.64 2.22
CA TYR A 114 12.06 -6.23 1.67
C TYR A 114 12.38 -7.15 0.48
N TYR A 115 11.55 -8.18 0.30
CA TYR A 115 11.79 -9.22 -0.69
C TYR A 115 10.49 -9.69 -1.32
N TYR A 116 10.46 -9.72 -2.65
CA TYR A 116 9.39 -10.35 -3.42
C TYR A 116 9.70 -11.84 -3.57
N LEU A 117 8.99 -12.67 -2.81
CA LEU A 117 9.31 -14.09 -2.68
C LEU A 117 8.63 -14.94 -3.76
N ASP A 118 7.42 -14.58 -4.17
CA ASP A 118 6.68 -15.30 -5.20
C ASP A 118 5.67 -14.40 -5.92
N SER A 119 5.42 -14.67 -7.20
CA SER A 119 4.21 -14.23 -7.90
C SER A 119 3.93 -15.13 -9.10
N SER A 120 2.65 -15.44 -9.32
CA SER A 120 2.17 -16.03 -10.59
C SER A 120 1.98 -14.95 -11.67
N PRO A 121 2.09 -15.28 -12.97
CA PRO A 121 1.77 -14.35 -14.06
C PRO A 121 0.37 -13.73 -14.01
N THR A 122 -0.61 -14.47 -13.51
CA THR A 122 -1.99 -14.00 -13.28
C THR A 122 -2.20 -13.37 -11.89
N HIS A 123 -1.15 -13.29 -11.08
CA HIS A 123 -1.20 -12.92 -9.66
C HIS A 123 -2.25 -13.72 -8.89
N SER A 124 -2.48 -14.98 -9.28
CA SER A 124 -3.36 -15.91 -8.56
C SER A 124 -2.75 -16.35 -7.23
N TYR A 125 -1.43 -16.22 -7.11
CA TYR A 125 -0.69 -16.28 -5.86
C TYR A 125 0.45 -15.27 -5.93
N PHE A 126 0.71 -14.54 -4.84
CA PHE A 126 1.93 -13.76 -4.65
C PHE A 126 2.25 -13.58 -3.17
N LYS A 127 3.55 -13.49 -2.87
CA LYS A 127 4.09 -13.43 -1.51
C LYS A 127 5.24 -12.45 -1.43
N SER A 128 5.23 -11.64 -0.38
CA SER A 128 6.30 -10.69 -0.05
C SER A 128 6.72 -10.82 1.40
N LEU A 129 7.93 -10.38 1.70
CA LEU A 129 8.50 -10.29 3.04
C LEU A 129 9.01 -8.87 3.28
N TYR A 130 8.68 -8.30 4.43
CA TYR A 130 9.30 -7.09 4.96
C TYR A 130 9.92 -7.39 6.33
N LYS A 131 11.16 -6.95 6.56
CA LYS A 131 11.83 -7.10 7.86
C LYS A 131 11.68 -5.82 8.67
N TYR A 132 10.82 -5.87 9.69
CA TYR A 132 10.51 -4.71 10.51
C TYR A 132 11.26 -4.72 11.85
N PRO A 133 12.11 -3.73 12.15
CA PRO A 133 12.84 -3.70 13.42
C PRO A 133 11.97 -3.55 14.67
N GLN A 134 12.42 -4.13 15.79
CA GLN A 134 11.79 -3.98 17.11
C GLN A 134 12.22 -2.73 17.87
N ASN A 135 13.18 -1.98 17.35
CA ASN A 135 13.67 -0.71 17.89
C ASN A 135 13.25 0.44 16.99
N GLU A 136 13.40 1.68 17.48
CA GLU A 136 13.12 2.87 16.70
C GLU A 136 13.95 2.89 15.42
N TYR A 137 13.29 3.01 14.28
CA TYR A 137 13.91 3.04 12.97
C TYR A 137 14.83 4.27 12.80
N PRO A 138 16.08 4.11 12.32
CA PRO A 138 17.13 5.13 12.36
C PRO A 138 17.03 6.15 11.22
N TYR A 139 15.85 6.75 11.01
CA TYR A 139 15.57 7.70 9.92
C TYR A 139 16.61 8.82 9.82
N LYS A 140 16.86 9.50 10.95
CA LYS A 140 17.76 10.66 11.00
C LYS A 140 19.21 10.27 10.71
N GLN A 141 19.68 9.16 11.28
CA GLN A 141 21.04 8.67 11.08
C GLN A 141 21.29 8.30 9.60
N LEU A 142 20.34 7.61 8.96
CA LEU A 142 20.42 7.27 7.54
C LEU A 142 20.54 8.51 6.65
N ILE A 143 19.74 9.55 6.92
CA ILE A 143 19.79 10.81 6.15
C ILE A 143 21.12 11.54 6.41
N GLU A 144 21.51 11.73 7.67
CA GLU A 144 22.69 12.53 8.02
C GLU A 144 24.01 11.91 7.54
N GLU A 145 24.16 10.59 7.66
CA GLU A 145 25.38 9.91 7.22
C GLU A 145 25.50 9.87 5.70
N ASN A 146 24.41 9.57 4.96
CA ASN A 146 24.47 9.58 3.49
C ASN A 146 24.73 10.97 2.91
N ARG A 147 24.17 12.04 3.52
CA ARG A 147 24.46 13.42 3.11
C ARG A 147 25.93 13.83 3.31
N ARG A 148 26.63 13.23 4.28
CA ARG A 148 28.05 13.52 4.55
C ARG A 148 28.99 12.82 3.59
N ARG A 149 28.56 11.69 3.01
CA ARG A 149 29.39 10.87 2.13
C ARG A 149 29.55 11.49 0.75
N SER A 150 30.72 11.31 0.18
CA SER A 150 31.04 11.67 -1.19
C SER A 150 30.58 10.58 -2.17
N LYS A 151 30.55 10.91 -3.47
CA LYS A 151 30.25 9.95 -4.55
C LYS A 151 31.27 8.81 -4.67
N HIS A 152 32.40 8.90 -3.99
CA HIS A 152 33.46 7.88 -3.99
C HIS A 152 33.34 6.89 -2.83
N GLU A 153 32.51 7.18 -1.85
CA GLU A 153 32.23 6.28 -0.72
C GLU A 153 31.02 5.40 -1.04
N HIS A 154 30.96 4.23 -0.43
CA HIS A 154 29.78 3.35 -0.52
C HIS A 154 28.56 4.00 0.15
N GLU A 155 27.36 3.61 -0.25
CA GLU A 155 26.12 3.99 0.44
C GLU A 155 26.16 3.52 1.90
N TYR A 156 25.54 4.30 2.80
CA TYR A 156 25.34 3.89 4.18
C TYR A 156 23.99 3.20 4.30
N GLU A 157 24.01 1.89 4.53
CA GLU A 157 22.83 1.04 4.53
C GLU A 157 22.22 0.85 5.92
N ILE A 158 20.96 0.43 5.96
CA ILE A 158 20.30 0.08 7.23
C ILE A 158 21.07 -1.01 7.99
N LEU A 159 21.75 -1.93 7.30
CA LEU A 159 22.59 -2.94 7.93
C LEU A 159 23.79 -2.34 8.68
N ASP A 160 24.33 -1.22 8.20
CA ASP A 160 25.46 -0.54 8.85
C ASP A 160 25.07 0.12 10.19
N THR A 161 23.77 0.30 10.43
CA THR A 161 23.24 0.80 11.71
C THR A 161 23.26 -0.26 12.81
N LYS A 162 23.56 -1.53 12.46
CA LYS A 162 23.56 -2.70 13.37
C LYS A 162 22.20 -3.04 13.97
N MET A 163 21.13 -2.48 13.41
CA MET A 163 19.77 -2.67 13.91
C MET A 163 19.31 -4.14 13.85
N PHE A 164 19.89 -4.91 12.94
CA PHE A 164 19.53 -6.31 12.72
C PHE A 164 20.50 -7.32 13.40
N ASP A 165 21.65 -6.88 13.93
CA ASP A 165 22.73 -7.74 14.45
C ASP A 165 22.26 -8.72 15.55
N ASN A 166 21.33 -8.27 16.39
CA ASN A 166 20.83 -9.05 17.53
C ASN A 166 19.54 -9.84 17.23
N ASN A 167 19.16 -9.97 15.95
CA ASN A 167 17.89 -10.56 15.52
C ASN A 167 16.65 -9.86 16.12
N GLN A 168 16.74 -8.59 16.50
CA GLN A 168 15.65 -7.81 17.10
C GLN A 168 14.74 -7.21 16.02
N TYR A 169 14.09 -8.08 15.26
CA TYR A 169 13.17 -7.70 14.20
C TYR A 169 12.06 -8.74 14.03
N PHE A 170 11.01 -8.33 13.33
CA PHE A 170 9.93 -9.18 12.87
C PHE A 170 10.09 -9.45 11.38
N ASP A 171 9.88 -10.69 10.96
CA ASP A 171 9.59 -10.99 9.56
C ASP A 171 8.07 -10.84 9.36
N ILE A 172 7.67 -9.92 8.47
CA ILE A 172 6.28 -9.66 8.10
C ILE A 172 6.06 -10.25 6.71
N PHE A 173 5.41 -11.40 6.65
CA PHE A 173 5.00 -12.01 5.38
C PHE A 173 3.59 -11.56 5.02
N ALA A 174 3.41 -11.05 3.80
CA ALA A 174 2.10 -10.82 3.20
C ALA A 174 1.91 -11.81 2.05
N GLU A 175 0.86 -12.64 2.15
CA GLU A 175 0.51 -13.66 1.18
C GLU A 175 -0.90 -13.45 0.65
N TYR A 176 -1.04 -13.53 -0.66
CA TYR A 176 -2.29 -13.33 -1.37
C TYR A 176 -2.56 -14.53 -2.27
N ALA A 177 -3.75 -15.11 -2.16
CA ALA A 177 -4.18 -16.23 -2.99
C ALA A 177 -5.58 -15.99 -3.53
N LYS A 178 -5.80 -16.27 -4.82
CA LYS A 178 -7.11 -16.14 -5.45
C LYS A 178 -7.80 -17.48 -5.50
N ASN A 179 -8.96 -17.57 -4.84
CA ASN A 179 -9.88 -18.69 -5.01
C ASN A 179 -10.70 -18.54 -6.31
N SER A 180 -10.98 -17.29 -6.71
CA SER A 180 -11.52 -16.92 -8.02
C SER A 180 -11.00 -15.52 -8.42
N PRO A 181 -11.23 -15.04 -9.66
CA PRO A 181 -10.72 -13.74 -10.10
C PRO A 181 -11.05 -12.56 -9.17
N ASP A 182 -12.24 -12.57 -8.57
CA ASP A 182 -12.73 -11.54 -7.65
C ASP A 182 -12.87 -12.07 -6.20
N ASP A 183 -12.07 -13.05 -5.80
CA ASP A 183 -12.07 -13.63 -4.45
C ASP A 183 -10.63 -13.84 -3.98
N ILE A 184 -10.13 -12.89 -3.21
CA ILE A 184 -8.74 -12.79 -2.73
C ILE A 184 -8.69 -13.12 -1.25
N LEU A 185 -7.94 -14.16 -0.92
CA LEU A 185 -7.54 -14.54 0.43
C LEU A 185 -6.25 -13.83 0.77
N ILE A 186 -6.19 -13.28 1.97
CA ILE A 186 -5.04 -12.54 2.49
C ILE A 186 -4.58 -13.25 3.76
N ARG A 187 -3.29 -13.58 3.82
CA ARG A 187 -2.65 -14.11 5.03
C ARG A 187 -1.43 -13.28 5.36
N ILE A 188 -1.43 -12.74 6.57
CA ILE A 188 -0.28 -12.00 7.11
C ILE A 188 0.32 -12.85 8.21
N THR A 189 1.58 -13.24 8.06
CA THR A 189 2.32 -13.99 9.09
C THR A 189 3.40 -13.10 9.67
N ILE A 190 3.39 -12.93 10.98
CA ILE A 190 4.43 -12.20 11.70
C ILE A 190 5.28 -13.20 12.48
N GLU A 191 6.58 -13.23 12.22
CA GLU A 191 7.53 -14.07 12.98
C GLU A 191 8.47 -13.17 13.79
N ASN A 192 8.49 -13.36 15.11
CA ASN A 192 9.44 -12.70 15.98
C ASN A 192 10.79 -13.43 15.92
N ARG A 193 11.80 -12.80 15.32
CA ARG A 193 13.16 -13.38 15.23
C ARG A 193 13.98 -13.16 16.48
N SER A 194 13.53 -12.33 17.41
CA SER A 194 14.22 -12.04 18.66
C SER A 194 14.13 -13.19 19.66
N SER A 195 15.06 -13.21 20.61
CA SER A 195 14.99 -14.06 21.80
C SER A 195 14.08 -13.50 22.90
N ASN A 196 13.50 -12.31 22.69
CA ASN A 196 12.59 -11.66 23.63
C ASN A 196 11.20 -11.51 23.03
N ASP A 197 10.18 -11.54 23.90
CA ASP A 197 8.84 -11.10 23.55
C ASP A 197 8.88 -9.62 23.12
N ALA A 198 8.07 -9.25 22.12
CA ALA A 198 8.02 -7.88 21.65
C ALA A 198 6.60 -7.48 21.24
N PRO A 199 6.16 -6.25 21.59
CA PRO A 199 4.88 -5.73 21.14
C PRO A 199 4.93 -5.40 19.66
N LEU A 200 3.82 -5.63 18.96
CA LEU A 200 3.61 -5.18 17.60
C LEU A 200 2.16 -4.80 17.39
N HIS A 201 1.97 -3.62 16.82
CA HIS A 201 0.71 -3.13 16.32
C HIS A 201 0.71 -3.27 14.81
N ILE A 202 -0.33 -3.91 14.26
CA ILE A 202 -0.50 -4.07 12.81
C ILE A 202 -1.91 -3.62 12.41
N ILE A 203 -1.96 -2.82 11.35
CA ILE A 203 -3.17 -2.20 10.85
C ILE A 203 -3.32 -2.52 9.35
N PRO A 204 -3.83 -3.71 9.00
CA PRO A 204 -4.27 -3.97 7.64
C PRO A 204 -5.35 -2.96 7.26
N THR A 205 -5.12 -2.23 6.18
CA THR A 205 -5.88 -1.03 5.82
C THR A 205 -6.47 -1.20 4.44
N LEU A 206 -7.79 -1.03 4.33
CA LEU A 206 -8.53 -1.00 3.07
C LEU A 206 -8.94 0.45 2.79
N PHE A 207 -8.68 0.96 1.59
CA PHE A 207 -8.96 2.36 1.27
C PHE A 207 -9.18 2.60 -0.21
N PHE A 208 -9.96 3.62 -0.53
CA PHE A 208 -10.11 4.11 -1.90
C PHE A 208 -9.05 5.17 -2.21
N ARG A 209 -8.46 5.10 -3.42
CA ARG A 209 -7.66 6.21 -3.97
C ARG A 209 -8.53 7.45 -4.04
N ASN A 210 -7.99 8.59 -3.64
CA ASN A 210 -8.74 9.83 -3.71
C ASN A 210 -8.87 10.29 -5.17
N THR A 211 -10.07 10.19 -5.72
CA THR A 211 -10.44 10.68 -7.08
C THR A 211 -11.54 11.74 -7.04
N TRP A 212 -12.16 11.95 -5.87
CA TRP A 212 -13.34 12.82 -5.70
C TRP A 212 -12.97 14.24 -5.29
N SER A 213 -11.73 14.47 -4.85
CA SER A 213 -11.26 15.80 -4.44
C SER A 213 -10.76 16.67 -5.60
N TRP A 214 -10.48 16.11 -6.79
CA TRP A 214 -9.72 16.77 -7.87
C TRP A 214 -10.56 17.42 -8.99
N GLY A 215 -11.75 17.93 -8.64
CA GLY A 215 -12.69 18.50 -9.61
C GLY A 215 -13.28 17.48 -10.61
N CYS A 216 -14.06 17.97 -11.57
CA CYS A 216 -14.87 17.11 -12.48
C CYS A 216 -14.31 16.96 -13.90
N LYS A 217 -13.16 17.57 -14.23
CA LYS A 217 -12.77 17.73 -15.62
C LYS A 217 -12.27 16.44 -16.30
N HIS A 218 -11.64 15.50 -15.56
CA HIS A 218 -10.81 14.46 -16.21
C HIS A 218 -11.06 13.04 -15.70
N GLU A 219 -11.17 12.82 -14.38
CA GLU A 219 -11.60 11.52 -13.81
C GLU A 219 -13.14 11.37 -13.77
N GLY A 220 -13.87 12.38 -14.28
CA GLY A 220 -15.32 12.53 -14.13
C GLY A 220 -15.72 12.98 -12.72
N CYS A 221 -16.95 13.49 -12.55
CA CYS A 221 -17.50 13.71 -11.22
C CYS A 221 -17.80 12.35 -10.57
N THR A 222 -16.82 11.74 -9.91
CA THR A 222 -17.06 10.51 -9.14
C THR A 222 -17.70 10.85 -7.81
N MET A 223 -18.74 10.12 -7.43
CA MET A 223 -19.27 10.21 -6.08
C MET A 223 -18.23 9.65 -5.12
N ARG A 224 -18.06 10.32 -3.98
CA ARG A 224 -17.17 9.83 -2.92
C ARG A 224 -17.55 8.37 -2.59
N PRO A 225 -16.60 7.42 -2.72
CA PRO A 225 -16.87 6.02 -2.45
C PRO A 225 -17.06 5.81 -0.95
N LYS A 226 -17.47 4.60 -0.58
CA LYS A 226 -17.83 4.32 0.81
C LYS A 226 -17.39 2.92 1.19
N ILE A 227 -16.77 2.83 2.36
CA ILE A 227 -16.56 1.61 3.13
C ILE A 227 -17.36 1.77 4.42
N GLU A 228 -18.16 0.77 4.77
CA GLU A 228 -18.92 0.78 6.02
C GLU A 228 -19.05 -0.61 6.64
N GLN A 229 -19.27 -0.65 7.95
CA GLN A 229 -19.70 -1.84 8.67
C GLN A 229 -21.13 -1.62 9.15
N LYS A 230 -22.03 -2.58 8.88
CA LYS A 230 -23.36 -2.58 9.52
C LYS A 230 -23.27 -3.27 10.89
N GLN A 231 -24.16 -2.86 11.80
CA GLN A 231 -24.18 -3.41 13.15
C GLN A 231 -24.37 -4.93 13.15
N GLY A 232 -23.47 -5.64 13.84
CA GLY A 232 -23.48 -7.10 13.94
C GLY A 232 -22.81 -7.85 12.78
N GLU A 233 -22.30 -7.15 11.77
CA GLU A 233 -21.52 -7.77 10.68
C GLU A 233 -20.03 -7.82 11.05
N ASN A 234 -19.35 -8.93 10.73
CA ASN A 234 -17.89 -9.05 10.84
C ASN A 234 -17.18 -8.81 9.50
N PHE A 235 -17.84 -8.09 8.60
CA PHE A 235 -17.30 -7.75 7.30
C PHE A 235 -17.62 -6.31 6.94
N LEU A 236 -16.83 -5.74 6.04
CA LEU A 236 -17.02 -4.40 5.53
C LEU A 236 -17.66 -4.46 4.14
N ARG A 237 -18.48 -3.47 3.82
CA ARG A 237 -19.12 -3.32 2.51
C ARG A 237 -18.51 -2.14 1.79
N THR A 238 -18.13 -2.34 0.54
CA THR A 238 -17.61 -1.26 -0.31
C THR A 238 -18.66 -0.82 -1.34
N LYS A 239 -18.65 0.47 -1.67
CA LYS A 239 -19.43 1.06 -2.75
C LYS A 239 -18.57 2.06 -3.51
N HIS A 240 -18.56 1.93 -4.82
CA HIS A 240 -17.87 2.81 -5.76
C HIS A 240 -18.70 2.87 -7.05
N ASP A 241 -18.56 3.93 -7.84
CA ASP A 241 -19.42 4.14 -9.02
C ASP A 241 -19.13 3.17 -10.16
N THR A 242 -17.85 2.85 -10.39
CA THR A 242 -17.39 2.01 -11.51
C THR A 242 -16.82 0.65 -11.09
N LEU A 243 -16.64 0.43 -9.78
CA LEU A 243 -16.14 -0.84 -9.23
C LEU A 243 -17.32 -1.52 -8.56
N GLU A 244 -17.59 -2.78 -8.90
CA GLU A 244 -18.66 -3.54 -8.27
C GLU A 244 -18.47 -3.60 -6.75
N PRO A 245 -19.55 -3.77 -5.96
CA PRO A 245 -19.41 -3.88 -4.51
C PRO A 245 -18.57 -5.10 -4.11
N PHE A 246 -17.60 -4.90 -3.23
CA PHE A 246 -16.83 -5.95 -2.59
C PHE A 246 -17.17 -6.02 -1.10
N LEU A 247 -17.06 -7.22 -0.55
CA LEU A 247 -17.11 -7.49 0.88
C LEU A 247 -15.70 -7.79 1.37
N PHE A 248 -15.37 -7.26 2.55
CA PHE A 248 -14.10 -7.51 3.22
C PHE A 248 -14.34 -8.25 4.53
N ASP A 249 -14.16 -9.58 4.51
CA ASP A 249 -14.38 -10.46 5.67
C ASP A 249 -13.20 -10.38 6.65
N ILE A 250 -13.54 -10.17 7.92
CA ILE A 250 -12.60 -9.97 9.00
C ILE A 250 -12.67 -11.20 9.89
N ASN A 251 -11.58 -11.98 9.91
CA ASN A 251 -11.44 -13.04 10.89
C ASN A 251 -10.82 -12.50 12.19
N PRO A 252 -11.07 -13.15 13.33
CA PRO A 252 -10.30 -12.86 14.55
C PRO A 252 -8.80 -13.18 14.35
N ASP A 253 -7.99 -12.88 15.36
CA ASP A 253 -6.62 -13.39 15.46
C ASP A 253 -6.58 -14.86 15.92
N GLU A 254 -5.38 -15.43 16.09
CA GLU A 254 -5.19 -16.82 16.54
C GLU A 254 -5.70 -17.08 17.98
N ASN A 255 -5.99 -16.04 18.75
CA ASN A 255 -6.61 -16.14 20.09
C ASN A 255 -8.13 -15.95 20.05
N GLY A 256 -8.74 -15.78 18.87
CA GLY A 256 -10.17 -15.54 18.72
C GLY A 256 -10.60 -14.09 18.96
N GLN A 257 -9.67 -13.14 19.05
CA GLN A 257 -9.97 -11.73 19.26
C GLN A 257 -10.17 -10.98 17.95
N MET A 258 -11.29 -10.28 17.82
CA MET A 258 -11.55 -9.37 16.69
C MET A 258 -10.74 -8.07 16.81
N PRO A 259 -10.28 -7.49 15.69
CA PRO A 259 -9.59 -6.20 15.71
C PRO A 259 -10.55 -5.05 16.03
N GLU A 260 -9.98 -3.94 16.49
CA GLU A 260 -10.69 -2.68 16.59
C GLU A 260 -10.74 -2.01 15.21
N LEU A 261 -11.90 -1.53 14.78
CA LEU A 261 -12.06 -0.91 13.46
C LEU A 261 -11.97 0.61 13.56
N LEU A 262 -11.01 1.17 12.84
CA LEU A 262 -10.77 2.61 12.77
C LEU A 262 -11.18 3.11 11.39
N PHE A 263 -12.09 4.08 11.32
CA PHE A 263 -12.55 4.65 10.05
C PHE A 263 -12.08 6.10 9.90
N THR A 264 -11.73 6.49 8.69
CA THR A 264 -11.40 7.88 8.34
C THR A 264 -11.66 8.13 6.85
N GLU A 265 -11.31 9.32 6.36
CA GLU A 265 -11.28 9.63 4.95
C GLU A 265 -9.84 9.62 4.42
N ASN A 266 -9.63 9.14 3.19
CA ASN A 266 -8.36 9.30 2.48
C ASN A 266 -8.26 10.72 1.89
N GLU A 267 -8.32 11.73 2.76
CA GLU A 267 -8.27 13.14 2.40
C GLU A 267 -7.05 13.83 3.01
N THR A 268 -6.49 14.79 2.29
CA THR A 268 -5.33 15.58 2.73
C THR A 268 -5.64 16.31 4.04
N ASN A 269 -4.71 16.23 4.99
CA ASN A 269 -4.72 17.02 6.21
C ASN A 269 -4.15 18.42 5.94
N PHE A 270 -5.01 19.32 5.43
CA PHE A 270 -4.68 20.71 5.17
C PHE A 270 -4.24 21.46 6.43
N LYS A 271 -4.78 21.10 7.59
CA LYS A 271 -4.40 21.76 8.85
C LYS A 271 -2.94 21.52 9.19
N ARG A 272 -2.46 20.30 9.04
CA ARG A 272 -1.07 19.94 9.30
C ARG A 272 -0.12 20.52 8.25
N LEU A 273 -0.48 20.41 6.97
CA LEU A 273 0.44 20.71 5.87
C LEU A 273 0.47 22.19 5.48
N TYR A 274 -0.67 22.86 5.56
CA TYR A 274 -0.86 24.23 5.04
C TYR A 274 -1.48 25.18 6.06
N ASN A 275 -1.67 24.73 7.30
CA ASN A 275 -2.33 25.49 8.38
C ASN A 275 -3.71 26.04 7.98
N THR A 276 -4.44 25.33 7.11
CA THR A 276 -5.80 25.66 6.67
C THR A 276 -6.80 24.67 7.24
N ASP A 277 -8.06 25.07 7.44
CA ASP A 277 -9.06 24.18 8.02
C ASP A 277 -9.39 23.00 7.10
N ASN A 278 -9.55 21.82 7.70
CA ASN A 278 -9.99 20.63 6.98
C ASN A 278 -11.51 20.67 6.77
N TYR A 279 -11.99 20.15 5.64
CA TYR A 279 -13.43 19.99 5.39
C TYR A 279 -14.11 19.05 6.42
N SER A 280 -13.35 18.06 6.88
CA SER A 280 -13.76 17.06 7.88
C SER A 280 -12.64 16.89 8.90
N PRO A 281 -12.94 16.58 10.18
CA PRO A 281 -11.90 16.22 11.15
C PRO A 281 -11.25 14.86 10.85
N TYR A 282 -11.88 14.02 10.03
CA TYR A 282 -11.39 12.70 9.65
C TYR A 282 -10.57 12.81 8.37
N VAL A 283 -9.25 12.66 8.48
CA VAL A 283 -8.27 12.84 7.39
C VAL A 283 -7.27 11.67 7.35
N LYS A 284 -6.41 11.63 6.32
CA LYS A 284 -5.58 10.49 5.94
C LYS A 284 -4.68 9.95 7.06
N ASP A 285 -4.16 10.81 7.93
CA ASP A 285 -3.26 10.51 9.05
C ASP A 285 -3.97 10.23 10.38
N ALA A 286 -5.31 10.12 10.40
CA ALA A 286 -6.09 9.86 11.60
C ALA A 286 -5.63 8.63 12.40
N PHE A 287 -5.20 7.56 11.75
CA PHE A 287 -4.72 6.35 12.45
C PHE A 287 -3.40 6.59 13.17
N HIS A 288 -2.52 7.41 12.60
CA HIS A 288 -1.27 7.81 13.24
C HIS A 288 -1.57 8.58 14.53
N GLU A 289 -2.47 9.57 14.46
CA GLU A 289 -2.87 10.35 15.62
C GLU A 289 -3.60 9.51 16.68
N TYR A 290 -4.48 8.60 16.26
CA TYR A 290 -5.21 7.69 17.17
C TYR A 290 -4.26 6.74 17.91
N ILE A 291 -3.31 6.13 17.20
CA ILE A 291 -2.48 5.05 17.73
C ILE A 291 -1.27 5.59 18.48
N ILE A 292 -0.56 6.57 17.92
CA ILE A 292 0.68 7.10 18.51
C ILE A 292 0.36 8.22 19.49
N ASN A 293 -0.40 9.23 19.07
CA ASN A 293 -0.70 10.42 19.89
C ASN A 293 -1.92 10.24 20.81
N LYS A 294 -2.66 9.12 20.68
CA LYS A 294 -3.83 8.77 21.50
C LYS A 294 -5.03 9.70 21.34
N GLU A 295 -5.12 10.41 20.22
CA GLU A 295 -6.22 11.34 19.89
C GLU A 295 -7.44 10.59 19.34
N LYS A 296 -8.31 10.12 20.24
CA LYS A 296 -9.40 9.18 19.90
C LYS A 296 -10.53 9.76 19.05
N ASN A 297 -10.68 11.08 19.05
CA ASN A 297 -11.74 11.80 18.34
C ASN A 297 -11.46 12.00 16.84
N LEU A 298 -10.28 11.61 16.36
CA LEU A 298 -9.86 11.82 14.96
C LEU A 298 -10.22 10.66 14.03
N VAL A 299 -10.84 9.59 14.55
CA VAL A 299 -11.44 8.51 13.76
C VAL A 299 -12.96 8.62 13.77
N ASN A 300 -13.61 8.22 12.67
CA ASN A 300 -15.05 8.38 12.49
C ASN A 300 -15.85 7.33 13.29
N PRO A 301 -16.61 7.74 14.33
CA PRO A 301 -17.35 6.81 15.17
C PRO A 301 -18.57 6.20 14.46
N LYS A 302 -18.96 6.73 13.29
CA LYS A 302 -20.10 6.23 12.51
C LYS A 302 -19.78 4.98 11.67
N GLN A 303 -18.59 4.38 11.87
CA GLN A 303 -18.13 3.16 11.19
C GLN A 303 -18.26 3.21 9.67
N ARG A 304 -17.90 4.36 9.09
CA ARG A 304 -17.94 4.61 7.65
C ARG A 304 -16.87 5.61 7.22
N GLY A 305 -16.42 5.52 5.98
CA GLY A 305 -15.50 6.48 5.36
C GLY A 305 -14.95 5.93 4.05
N THR A 306 -13.84 6.49 3.58
CA THR A 306 -13.12 6.00 2.39
C THR A 306 -11.86 5.21 2.74
N LYS A 307 -11.43 5.22 4.02
CA LYS A 307 -10.27 4.47 4.54
C LYS A 307 -10.65 3.81 5.87
N VAL A 308 -10.28 2.54 6.03
CA VAL A 308 -10.53 1.76 7.25
C VAL A 308 -9.31 0.93 7.63
N GLY A 309 -8.92 0.97 8.89
CA GLY A 309 -7.82 0.22 9.47
C GLY A 309 -8.32 -0.84 10.46
N LEU A 310 -7.81 -2.05 10.34
CA LEU A 310 -8.05 -3.19 11.23
C LEU A 310 -6.98 -3.21 12.32
N TYR A 311 -7.24 -2.63 13.49
CA TYR A 311 -6.20 -2.48 14.50
C TYR A 311 -6.05 -3.74 15.38
N TYR A 312 -5.04 -4.55 15.04
CA TYR A 312 -4.58 -5.69 15.85
C TYR A 312 -3.39 -5.31 16.74
N ARG A 313 -3.38 -5.87 17.94
CA ARG A 313 -2.36 -5.63 18.98
C ARG A 313 -1.82 -6.96 19.45
N PHE A 314 -0.53 -7.17 19.30
CA PHE A 314 0.13 -8.40 19.71
C PHE A 314 1.27 -8.14 20.68
N ASN A 315 1.46 -9.09 21.59
CA ASN A 315 2.75 -9.29 22.25
C ASN A 315 3.29 -10.64 21.76
N ILE A 316 4.14 -10.61 20.74
CA ILE A 316 4.57 -11.81 20.02
C ILE A 316 5.70 -12.45 20.79
N LYS A 317 5.50 -13.71 21.19
CA LYS A 317 6.49 -14.45 21.97
C LYS A 317 7.81 -14.61 21.22
N ALA A 318 8.91 -14.64 21.98
CA ALA A 318 10.24 -14.90 21.45
C ALA A 318 10.25 -16.13 20.54
N LYS A 319 10.84 -16.02 19.35
CA LYS A 319 10.95 -17.12 18.36
C LYS A 319 9.62 -17.75 17.93
N SER A 320 8.50 -17.08 18.17
CA SER A 320 7.16 -17.53 17.77
C SER A 320 6.59 -16.70 16.64
N SER A 321 5.48 -17.16 16.08
CA SER A 321 4.72 -16.45 15.06
C SER A 321 3.26 -16.30 15.43
N THR A 322 2.61 -15.32 14.80
CA THR A 322 1.16 -15.14 14.81
C THR A 322 0.68 -14.86 13.39
N ARG A 323 -0.61 -15.07 13.12
CA ARG A 323 -1.19 -14.89 11.78
C ARG A 323 -2.52 -14.16 11.81
N ILE A 324 -2.74 -13.32 10.80
CA ILE A 324 -4.02 -12.70 10.48
C ILE A 324 -4.50 -13.24 9.13
N ARG A 325 -5.81 -13.47 9.01
CA ARG A 325 -6.45 -13.98 7.79
C ARG A 325 -7.62 -13.08 7.41
N LEU A 326 -7.63 -12.54 6.20
CA LEU A 326 -8.68 -11.64 5.70
C LEU A 326 -9.13 -12.13 4.32
N ARG A 327 -10.27 -11.66 3.84
CA ARG A 327 -10.76 -12.00 2.51
C ARG A 327 -11.49 -10.83 1.86
N LEU A 328 -11.11 -10.49 0.64
CA LEU A 328 -11.82 -9.52 -0.20
C LEU A 328 -12.51 -10.26 -1.33
N TYR A 329 -13.83 -10.12 -1.46
CA TYR A 329 -14.57 -10.82 -2.52
C TYR A 329 -15.75 -10.02 -3.06
N ARG A 330 -16.09 -10.20 -4.34
CA ARG A 330 -17.20 -9.49 -4.97
C ARG A 330 -18.54 -9.94 -4.42
N LEU A 331 -19.42 -8.96 -4.12
CA LEU A 331 -20.82 -9.20 -3.80
C LEU A 331 -21.57 -9.60 -5.08
N LEU A 332 -22.25 -10.74 -5.05
CA LEU A 332 -23.05 -11.22 -6.18
C LEU A 332 -24.43 -10.53 -6.19
N ASP A 333 -25.07 -10.48 -7.37
CA ASP A 333 -26.31 -9.72 -7.64
C ASP A 333 -27.51 -10.07 -6.73
N ASN A 334 -27.49 -11.24 -6.09
CA ASN A 334 -28.53 -11.69 -5.15
C ASN A 334 -28.21 -11.40 -3.67
N GLU A 335 -27.24 -10.51 -3.39
CA GLU A 335 -26.62 -10.33 -2.07
C GLU A 335 -26.11 -11.64 -1.44
N GLN A 336 -25.88 -12.67 -2.25
CA GLN A 336 -25.34 -13.94 -1.77
C GLN A 336 -23.90 -13.71 -1.33
N ILE A 337 -23.72 -13.80 -0.01
CA ILE A 337 -22.42 -13.87 0.62
C ILE A 337 -21.85 -15.25 0.26
N PHE A 338 -20.65 -15.29 -0.34
CA PHE A 338 -19.91 -16.55 -0.49
C PHE A 338 -19.84 -17.28 0.85
N ASN A 339 -19.76 -18.61 0.84
CA ASN A 339 -19.54 -19.38 2.06
C ASN A 339 -18.43 -18.73 2.90
N LYS A 340 -18.76 -18.41 4.15
CA LYS A 340 -17.82 -17.85 5.10
C LYS A 340 -16.68 -18.85 5.26
N LEU A 341 -15.46 -18.45 4.93
CA LEU A 341 -14.28 -19.29 5.07
C LEU A 341 -13.72 -19.06 6.46
N ASN A 342 -13.55 -20.14 7.22
CA ASN A 342 -12.85 -20.07 8.49
C ASN A 342 -11.33 -20.20 8.27
N PHE A 343 -10.56 -20.11 9.35
CA PHE A 343 -9.10 -20.22 9.33
C PHE A 343 -8.58 -21.44 8.56
N ASN A 344 -9.16 -22.62 8.80
CA ASN A 344 -8.69 -23.87 8.19
C ASN A 344 -8.98 -23.89 6.69
N ASP A 345 -10.11 -23.35 6.26
CA ASP A 345 -10.47 -23.30 4.84
C ASP A 345 -9.47 -22.43 4.06
N ILE A 346 -9.09 -21.28 4.63
CA ILE A 346 -8.11 -20.36 4.04
C ILE A 346 -6.73 -21.04 3.95
N ASP A 347 -6.26 -21.65 5.03
CA ASP A 347 -4.93 -22.28 5.06
C ASP A 347 -4.83 -23.47 4.09
N GLN A 348 -5.87 -24.29 3.97
CA GLN A 348 -5.89 -25.39 2.99
C GLN A 348 -5.81 -24.91 1.54
N ILE A 349 -6.34 -23.72 1.23
CA ILE A 349 -6.25 -23.14 -0.12
C ILE A 349 -4.81 -22.69 -0.40
N PHE A 350 -4.13 -22.09 0.58
CA PHE A 350 -2.73 -21.73 0.46
C PHE A 350 -1.82 -22.96 0.28
N GLU A 351 -2.07 -24.06 1.01
CA GLU A 351 -1.26 -25.29 0.91
C GLU A 351 -1.35 -25.98 -0.46
N LYS A 352 -2.45 -25.79 -1.20
CA LYS A 352 -2.66 -26.40 -2.54
C LYS A 352 -1.99 -25.65 -3.68
N THR A 353 -1.38 -24.50 -3.42
CA THR A 353 -0.61 -23.78 -4.45
C THR A 353 0.78 -24.40 -4.61
N ASN A 354 0.95 -25.30 -5.59
CA ASN A 354 2.27 -25.80 -5.98
C ASN A 354 3.16 -24.64 -6.47
N ILE A 355 4.26 -24.38 -5.76
CA ILE A 355 5.09 -23.19 -5.91
C ILE A 355 6.54 -23.57 -6.27
N VAL A 356 7.01 -23.06 -7.43
CA VAL A 356 8.42 -22.70 -7.65
C VAL A 356 8.42 -21.47 -8.58
N ARG A 357 8.56 -20.25 -8.05
CA ARG A 357 8.47 -19.00 -8.86
C ARG A 357 9.35 -17.83 -8.39
N GLN A 358 10.47 -18.10 -7.71
CA GLN A 358 11.37 -17.03 -7.27
C GLN A 358 11.99 -16.22 -8.42
N GLY A 359 12.24 -16.84 -9.59
CA GLY A 359 12.99 -16.19 -10.68
C GLY A 359 12.32 -14.99 -11.37
N TYR A 360 10.98 -14.85 -11.28
CA TYR A 360 10.24 -13.73 -11.87
C TYR A 360 9.41 -12.94 -10.86
N ALA A 361 9.50 -13.26 -9.57
CA ALA A 361 8.70 -12.62 -8.53
C ALA A 361 8.93 -11.10 -8.53
N GLY A 362 10.20 -10.67 -8.53
CA GLY A 362 10.54 -9.25 -8.61
C GLY A 362 9.88 -8.53 -9.80
N LEU A 363 10.02 -9.07 -11.01
CA LEU A 363 9.43 -8.48 -12.22
C LEU A 363 7.89 -8.37 -12.17
N LEU A 364 7.23 -9.35 -11.54
CA LEU A 364 5.78 -9.35 -11.46
C LEU A 364 5.26 -8.43 -10.35
N HIS A 365 6.01 -8.25 -9.27
CA HIS A 365 5.69 -7.29 -8.21
C HIS A 365 6.01 -5.84 -8.60
N THR A 366 6.86 -5.60 -9.61
CA THR A 366 7.14 -4.24 -10.11
C THR A 366 6.14 -3.74 -11.15
N LYS A 367 5.11 -4.52 -11.47
CA LYS A 367 3.97 -4.04 -12.24
C LYS A 367 3.16 -3.12 -11.35
N GLN A 368 3.19 -1.82 -11.61
CA GLN A 368 2.52 -0.80 -10.81
C GLN A 368 1.53 0.00 -11.65
N PHE A 369 0.51 0.53 -11.00
CA PHE A 369 -0.43 1.46 -11.61
C PHE A 369 0.25 2.79 -11.95
N TYR A 370 0.13 3.21 -13.21
CA TYR A 370 0.71 4.45 -13.70
C TYR A 370 -0.36 5.30 -14.38
N HIS A 371 -0.91 6.24 -13.62
CA HIS A 371 -1.79 7.28 -14.11
C HIS A 371 -1.02 8.59 -14.25
N TYR A 372 -1.06 9.22 -15.43
CA TYR A 372 -0.40 10.50 -15.66
C TYR A 372 -0.99 11.20 -16.87
N ILE A 373 -1.61 12.35 -16.63
CA ILE A 373 -2.15 13.24 -17.67
C ILE A 373 -1.31 14.52 -17.62
N ILE A 374 -0.46 14.72 -18.63
CA ILE A 374 0.55 15.79 -18.58
C ILE A 374 -0.10 17.17 -18.61
N GLU A 375 -1.12 17.37 -19.45
CA GLU A 375 -1.87 18.64 -19.53
C GLU A 375 -2.40 19.06 -18.15
N ASP A 376 -3.16 18.19 -17.50
CA ASP A 376 -3.73 18.44 -16.16
C ASP A 376 -2.66 18.61 -15.07
N TRP A 377 -1.56 17.85 -15.17
CA TRP A 377 -0.45 17.98 -14.24
C TRP A 377 0.24 19.34 -14.35
N ILE A 378 0.39 19.87 -15.57
CA ILE A 378 0.92 21.21 -15.84
C ILE A 378 -0.02 22.28 -15.32
N GLU A 379 -1.32 22.18 -15.61
CA GLU A 379 -2.33 23.14 -15.15
C GLU A 379 -2.51 23.14 -13.62
N GLY A 380 -2.30 21.98 -12.98
CA GLY A 380 -2.53 21.81 -11.56
C GLY A 380 -3.97 21.41 -11.24
N ASP A 381 -4.40 21.71 -10.02
CA ASP A 381 -5.80 21.58 -9.59
C ASP A 381 -6.26 22.94 -9.05
N PRO A 382 -7.28 23.59 -9.63
CA PRO A 382 -7.70 24.92 -9.20
C PRO A 382 -8.19 24.98 -7.74
N ASP A 383 -8.71 23.87 -7.23
CA ASP A 383 -9.34 23.80 -5.91
C ASP A 383 -8.33 23.38 -4.82
N ILE A 384 -7.24 22.72 -5.19
CA ILE A 384 -6.26 22.17 -4.25
C ILE A 384 -4.83 22.68 -4.49
N TYR A 385 -4.32 22.65 -5.72
CA TYR A 385 -2.93 23.00 -6.07
C TYR A 385 -2.88 23.76 -7.40
N GLN A 386 -3.21 25.05 -7.39
CA GLN A 386 -3.09 25.86 -8.60
C GLN A 386 -1.61 25.97 -9.01
N SER A 387 -1.30 25.52 -10.22
CA SER A 387 0.05 25.61 -10.77
C SER A 387 0.39 27.06 -11.11
N SER A 388 1.55 27.56 -10.67
CA SER A 388 1.98 28.92 -11.01
C SER A 388 2.25 29.07 -12.51
N GLU A 389 2.05 30.27 -13.05
CA GLU A 389 2.32 30.55 -14.48
C GLU A 389 3.78 30.23 -14.86
N ILE A 390 4.71 30.50 -13.93
CA ILE A 390 6.14 30.20 -14.11
C ILE A 390 6.37 28.70 -14.26
N ARG A 391 5.70 27.88 -13.44
CA ARG A 391 5.74 26.42 -13.57
C ARG A 391 5.18 25.98 -14.91
N GLN A 392 4.01 26.49 -15.31
CA GLN A 392 3.38 26.10 -16.57
C GLN A 392 4.29 26.35 -17.79
N ILE A 393 5.00 27.49 -17.81
CA ILE A 393 5.95 27.84 -18.87
C ILE A 393 7.18 26.93 -18.88
N ASN A 394 7.67 26.54 -17.70
CA ASN A 394 8.92 25.79 -17.53
C ASN A 394 8.70 24.30 -17.23
N ALA A 395 7.47 23.83 -17.33
CA ALA A 395 7.10 22.49 -16.86
C ALA A 395 7.88 21.41 -17.61
N ARG A 396 8.31 20.40 -16.86
CA ARG A 396 8.89 19.19 -17.42
C ARG A 396 7.86 18.52 -18.34
N ASN A 397 8.30 17.97 -19.47
CA ASN A 397 7.43 17.30 -20.45
C ASN A 397 6.33 18.18 -21.10
N LYS A 398 6.43 19.52 -21.05
CA LYS A 398 5.46 20.43 -21.67
C LYS A 398 5.23 20.23 -23.18
N ASP A 399 6.17 19.59 -23.87
CA ASP A 399 6.04 19.27 -25.30
C ASP A 399 5.17 18.01 -25.55
N TRP A 400 4.69 17.35 -24.49
CA TRP A 400 3.98 16.07 -24.53
C TRP A 400 2.55 16.19 -23.99
N LEU A 401 1.86 17.31 -24.24
CA LEU A 401 0.51 17.58 -23.71
C LEU A 401 -0.51 16.48 -24.03
N HIS A 402 -0.35 15.79 -25.15
CA HIS A 402 -1.23 14.70 -25.58
C HIS A 402 -0.98 13.38 -24.85
N PHE A 403 -0.01 13.31 -23.94
CA PHE A 403 0.31 12.09 -23.21
C PHE A 403 -0.76 11.84 -22.13
N PHE A 404 -1.42 10.70 -22.28
CA PHE A 404 -2.37 10.15 -21.33
C PHE A 404 -1.93 8.72 -21.00
N SER A 405 -1.78 8.42 -19.71
CA SER A 405 -1.57 7.07 -19.22
C SER A 405 -2.58 6.73 -18.14
N ASP A 406 -3.17 5.54 -18.25
CA ASP A 406 -4.05 4.93 -17.24
C ASP A 406 -3.97 3.40 -17.36
N PHE A 407 -2.78 2.84 -17.09
CA PHE A 407 -2.51 1.41 -17.24
C PHE A 407 -1.46 0.92 -16.25
N ILE A 408 -1.28 -0.41 -16.19
CA ILE A 408 -0.23 -1.05 -15.40
C ILE A 408 1.09 -1.02 -16.16
N ALA A 409 2.06 -0.27 -15.66
CA ALA A 409 3.42 -0.22 -16.18
C ALA A 409 4.33 -1.15 -15.37
N ALA A 410 5.33 -1.78 -15.99
CA ALA A 410 6.38 -2.48 -15.26
C ALA A 410 7.57 -1.54 -15.09
N GLU A 411 7.91 -1.19 -13.86
CA GLU A 411 9.17 -0.50 -13.57
C GLU A 411 10.28 -1.53 -13.39
N TYR A 412 11.40 -1.35 -14.11
CA TYR A 412 12.61 -2.12 -13.85
C TYR A 412 13.40 -1.39 -12.77
N VAL A 413 13.17 -1.76 -11.51
CA VAL A 413 14.13 -1.42 -10.44
C VAL A 413 15.20 -2.50 -10.46
N SER A 414 16.42 -2.13 -10.84
CA SER A 414 17.59 -3.01 -10.72
C SER A 414 17.86 -3.25 -9.25
N VAL A 415 17.30 -4.33 -8.70
CA VAL A 415 17.75 -4.86 -7.41
C VAL A 415 19.05 -5.59 -7.71
N GLU A 416 20.19 -4.94 -7.46
CA GLU A 416 21.46 -5.64 -7.43
C GLU A 416 21.42 -6.63 -6.26
N VAL A 417 21.22 -7.90 -6.59
CA VAL A 417 21.44 -9.00 -5.66
C VAL A 417 22.95 -9.10 -5.48
N SER A 418 23.48 -8.54 -4.40
CA SER A 418 24.86 -8.78 -3.95
C SER A 418 24.93 -9.89 -2.92
#